data_AF-A0A531LPR9-F1
#
_entry.id   AF-A0A531LPR9-F1
#
_cell.length_a   1.000
_cell.length_b   1.000
_cell.length_c   1.000
_cell.angle_alpha   90.00
_cell.angle_beta   90.00
_cell.angle_gamma   90.00
#
_symmetry.space_group_name_H-M   'P 1'
#
loop_
_entity.id
_entity.type
_entity.pdbx_description
1 polymer ?
#
loop_
_entity_poly.entity_id
_entity_poly.type
_entity_poly.pdbx_seq_one_letter_code
_entity_poly.pdbx_strand_id
1 'polypeptide(L)'
;SFIDAVLDQQKTDPTLIPVGNYAPFAEFERVLEEQEGTFLAPGLTLTRGIYRTAGAKGIKVLLDGHGGDEVVSQGHGHLHELANGGRWLDLWREVRSASNTYGDSTLGLYFQFLTIYG
;
A
#
# COMPACT_ATOMS: atom_id res chain seq x y z
N SER A 1 -3.61 15.58 2.62
CA SER A 1 -3.52 14.11 2.44
C SER A 1 -2.05 13.70 2.35
N PHE A 2 -1.71 12.40 2.34
CA PHE A 2 -0.32 11.97 2.13
C PHE A 2 0.26 12.46 0.79
N ILE A 3 -0.56 12.50 -0.26
CA ILE A 3 -0.16 13.00 -1.59
C ILE A 3 0.20 14.48 -1.51
N ASP A 4 -0.64 15.32 -0.88
CA ASP A 4 -0.39 16.76 -0.77
C ASP A 4 0.93 17.05 -0.04
N ALA A 5 1.20 16.32 1.04
CA ALA A 5 2.44 16.48 1.80
C ALA A 5 3.71 16.18 0.96
N VAL A 6 3.62 15.27 -0.01
CA VAL A 6 4.72 14.97 -0.96
C VAL A 6 4.82 16.06 -2.03
N LEU A 7 3.68 16.48 -2.60
CA LEU A 7 3.65 17.52 -3.64
C LEU A 7 4.16 18.87 -3.13
N ASP A 8 3.92 19.20 -1.86
CA ASP A 8 4.43 20.44 -1.24
C ASP A 8 5.96 20.45 -1.09
N GLN A 9 6.60 19.28 -1.01
CA GLN A 9 8.04 19.14 -0.81
C GLN A 9 8.81 18.95 -2.12
N GLN A 10 8.15 18.53 -3.19
CA GLN A 10 8.79 18.12 -4.45
C GLN A 10 8.32 19.00 -5.61
N LYS A 11 9.27 19.50 -6.41
CA LYS A 11 8.95 20.20 -7.66
C LYS A 11 8.52 19.20 -8.72
N THR A 12 7.21 18.99 -8.84
CA THR A 12 6.60 18.05 -9.78
C THR A 12 5.54 18.74 -10.64
N ASP A 13 5.21 18.16 -11.80
CA ASP A 13 4.01 18.49 -12.58
C ASP A 13 2.96 17.38 -12.35
N PRO A 14 2.16 17.48 -11.27
CA PRO A 14 1.35 16.37 -10.82
C PRO A 14 0.13 16.14 -11.72
N THR A 15 -0.20 14.87 -11.93
CA THR A 15 -1.45 14.45 -12.56
C THR A 15 -2.30 13.70 -11.54
N LEU A 16 -3.32 14.35 -11.00
CA LEU A 16 -4.27 13.70 -10.10
C LEU A 16 -5.29 12.91 -10.92
N ILE A 17 -5.37 11.60 -10.66
CA ILE A 17 -6.30 10.69 -11.33
C ILE A 17 -7.47 10.43 -10.37
N PRO A 18 -8.69 10.93 -10.66
CA PRO A 18 -9.83 10.71 -9.79
C PRO A 18 -10.31 9.26 -9.87
N VAL A 19 -10.53 8.63 -8.72
CA VAL A 19 -11.01 7.24 -8.60
C VAL A 19 -12.44 7.14 -8.07
N GLY A 20 -13.15 8.26 -7.87
CA GLY A 20 -14.48 8.28 -7.25
C GLY A 20 -15.57 7.51 -8.00
N ASN A 21 -15.46 7.41 -9.34
CA ASN A 21 -16.38 6.64 -10.19
C ASN A 21 -15.72 5.40 -10.78
N TYR A 22 -14.71 4.85 -10.08
CA TYR A 22 -13.99 3.68 -10.53
C TYR A 22 -14.91 2.45 -10.57
N ALA A 23 -14.99 1.82 -11.73
CA ALA A 23 -15.76 0.61 -11.98
C ALA A 23 -14.80 -0.60 -12.11
N PRO A 24 -14.48 -1.31 -11.02
CA PRO A 24 -13.45 -2.35 -11.00
C PRO A 24 -13.71 -3.51 -11.97
N PHE A 25 -14.98 -3.74 -12.30
CA PHE A 25 -15.42 -4.83 -13.18
C PHE A 25 -15.71 -4.41 -14.63
N ALA A 26 -15.55 -3.12 -14.98
CA ALA A 26 -15.91 -2.64 -16.31
C ALA A 26 -15.12 -3.30 -17.46
N GLU A 27 -13.92 -3.81 -17.17
CA GLU A 27 -13.05 -4.52 -18.13
C GLU A 27 -12.64 -5.91 -17.60
N PHE A 28 -13.47 -6.53 -16.74
CA PHE A 28 -13.07 -7.72 -15.99
C PHE A 28 -12.69 -8.89 -16.89
N GLU A 29 -13.45 -9.15 -17.96
CA GLU A 29 -13.22 -10.24 -18.90
C GLU A 29 -11.86 -10.09 -19.60
N ARG A 30 -11.55 -8.87 -20.04
CA ARG A 30 -10.26 -8.55 -20.66
C ARG A 30 -9.11 -8.73 -19.68
N VAL A 31 -9.30 -8.30 -18.44
CA VAL A 31 -8.27 -8.47 -17.40
C VAL A 31 -8.05 -9.94 -17.10
N LEU A 32 -9.12 -10.75 -17.03
CA LEU A 32 -9.02 -12.19 -16.83
C LEU A 32 -8.24 -12.88 -17.96
N GLU A 33 -8.50 -12.49 -19.21
CA GLU A 33 -7.77 -12.97 -20.38
C GLU A 33 -6.27 -12.59 -20.30
N GLU A 34 -5.96 -11.32 -20.03
CA GLU A 34 -4.57 -10.85 -19.92
C GLU A 34 -3.82 -11.38 -18.69
N GLN A 35 -4.53 -11.91 -17.69
CA GLN A 35 -3.94 -12.62 -16.54
C GLN A 35 -3.93 -14.14 -16.72
N GLU A 36 -4.39 -14.64 -17.88
CA GLU A 36 -4.48 -16.07 -18.20
C GLU A 36 -5.30 -16.88 -17.18
N GLY A 37 -6.28 -16.24 -16.52
CA GLY A 37 -7.14 -16.86 -15.51
C GLY A 37 -7.34 -16.00 -14.26
N THR A 38 -7.81 -16.63 -13.18
CA THR A 38 -8.10 -15.95 -11.91
C THR A 38 -6.84 -15.44 -11.25
N PHE A 39 -6.91 -14.21 -10.72
CA PHE A 39 -5.77 -13.52 -10.14
C PHE A 39 -6.10 -12.96 -8.76
N LEU A 40 -5.08 -12.85 -7.90
CA LEU A 40 -5.17 -12.22 -6.57
C LEU A 40 -4.45 -10.88 -6.58
N ALA A 41 -5.03 -9.90 -7.29
CA ALA A 41 -4.46 -8.56 -7.43
C ALA A 41 -5.57 -7.49 -7.36
N PRO A 42 -6.10 -7.19 -6.16
CA PRO A 42 -7.25 -6.30 -5.99
C PRO A 42 -6.98 -4.86 -6.48
N GLY A 43 -5.71 -4.42 -6.52
CA GLY A 43 -5.32 -3.11 -7.05
C GLY A 43 -5.12 -3.05 -8.57
N LEU A 44 -5.10 -4.19 -9.28
CA LEU A 44 -4.64 -4.27 -10.67
C LEU A 44 -5.41 -3.35 -11.62
N THR A 45 -6.73 -3.35 -11.54
CA THR A 45 -7.58 -2.55 -12.44
C THR A 45 -7.51 -1.06 -12.15
N LEU A 46 -7.13 -0.67 -10.92
CA LEU A 46 -6.87 0.72 -10.56
C LEU A 46 -5.50 1.18 -11.11
N THR A 47 -4.46 0.35 -10.98
CA THR A 47 -3.12 0.60 -11.55
C THR A 47 -3.16 0.73 -13.07
N ARG A 48 -4.03 -0.02 -13.76
CA ARG A 48 -4.26 0.16 -15.21
C ARG A 48 -4.70 1.58 -15.60
N GLY A 49 -5.48 2.24 -14.74
CA GLY A 49 -5.86 3.64 -14.92
C GLY A 49 -4.62 4.54 -15.00
N ILE A 50 -3.65 4.31 -14.11
CA ILE A 50 -2.37 5.03 -14.09
C ILE A 50 -1.62 4.82 -15.40
N TYR A 51 -1.48 3.58 -15.87
CA TYR A 51 -0.77 3.27 -17.12
C TYR A 51 -1.42 3.91 -18.35
N ARG A 52 -2.76 3.89 -18.44
CA ARG A 52 -3.48 4.56 -19.54
C ARG A 52 -3.28 6.06 -19.51
N THR A 53 -3.38 6.69 -18.35
CA THR A 53 -3.15 8.14 -18.21
C THR A 53 -1.71 8.51 -18.55
N ALA A 54 -0.73 7.72 -18.08
CA ALA A 54 0.68 7.92 -18.39
C ALA A 54 0.95 7.79 -19.91
N GLY A 55 0.43 6.73 -20.54
CA GLY A 55 0.57 6.50 -21.98
C GLY A 55 -0.09 7.60 -22.81
N ALA A 56 -1.28 8.07 -22.42
CA ALA A 56 -1.96 9.19 -23.09
C ALA A 56 -1.18 10.51 -22.99
N LYS A 57 -0.34 10.67 -21.95
CA LYS A 57 0.58 11.80 -21.79
C LYS A 57 1.94 11.60 -22.46
N GLY A 58 2.15 10.49 -23.17
CA GLY A 58 3.43 10.18 -23.83
C GLY A 58 4.54 9.77 -22.86
N ILE A 59 4.21 9.43 -21.61
CA ILE A 59 5.17 8.92 -20.62
C ILE A 59 5.58 7.50 -21.02
N LYS A 60 6.89 7.27 -21.12
CA LYS A 60 7.47 5.98 -21.53
C LYS A 60 8.00 5.14 -20.37
N VAL A 61 8.30 5.78 -19.25
CA VAL A 61 8.87 5.15 -18.07
C VAL A 61 8.07 5.60 -16.86
N LEU A 62 7.60 4.64 -16.08
CA LEU A 62 6.96 4.87 -14.80
C LEU A 62 7.81 4.18 -13.73
N LEU A 63 8.04 4.87 -12.61
CA LEU A 63 8.63 4.30 -11.42
C LEU A 63 7.52 4.20 -10.37
N ASP A 64 7.37 3.03 -9.77
CA ASP A 64 6.41 2.80 -8.68
C ASP A 64 7.11 2.25 -7.44
N GLY A 65 6.39 2.27 -6.32
CA GLY A 65 6.86 1.76 -5.04
C GLY A 65 6.46 0.30 -4.76
N HIS A 66 6.08 -0.48 -5.79
CA HIS A 66 5.71 -1.88 -5.62
C HIS A 66 6.88 -2.68 -5.03
N GLY A 67 6.62 -3.55 -4.06
CA GLY A 67 7.68 -4.27 -3.34
C GLY A 67 8.28 -3.48 -2.17
N GLY A 68 7.90 -2.22 -1.95
CA GLY A 68 8.48 -1.38 -0.91
C GLY A 68 8.22 -1.89 0.50
N ASP A 69 6.99 -2.34 0.77
CA ASP A 69 6.58 -2.84 2.08
C ASP A 69 7.21 -4.21 2.39
N GLU A 70 7.48 -5.00 1.36
CA GLU A 70 8.19 -6.27 1.44
C GLU A 70 9.66 -6.06 1.80
N VAL A 71 10.27 -4.96 1.36
CA VAL A 71 11.69 -4.63 1.63
C VAL A 71 11.86 -3.90 2.96
N VAL A 72 11.01 -2.92 3.27
CA VAL A 72 11.17 -2.06 4.46
C VAL A 72 10.55 -2.70 5.70
N SER A 73 9.45 -3.45 5.55
CA SER A 73 8.69 -3.99 6.69
C SER A 73 8.67 -5.53 6.75
N GLN A 74 9.25 -6.23 5.75
CA GLN A 74 9.04 -7.67 5.52
C GLN A 74 7.55 -8.05 5.65
N GLY A 75 6.66 -7.18 5.14
CA GLY A 75 5.20 -7.30 5.27
C GLY A 75 4.68 -7.05 6.69
N HIS A 76 5.19 -7.75 7.70
CA HIS A 76 4.90 -7.61 9.14
C HIS A 76 6.08 -8.07 10.00
N GLY A 77 7.17 -8.56 9.38
CA GLY A 77 8.31 -9.18 10.07
C GLY A 77 8.98 -8.26 11.07
N HIS A 78 9.06 -6.96 10.79
CA HIS A 78 9.67 -5.99 11.73
C HIS A 78 8.95 -5.93 13.09
N LEU A 79 7.61 -5.97 13.11
CA LEU A 79 6.86 -5.99 14.37
C LEU A 79 7.13 -7.29 15.15
N HIS A 80 7.20 -8.41 14.44
CA HIS A 80 7.56 -9.71 15.02
C HIS A 80 9.01 -9.74 15.53
N GLU A 81 9.95 -9.10 14.85
CA GLU A 81 11.34 -8.94 15.31
C GLU A 81 11.44 -8.11 16.58
N LEU A 82 10.72 -6.98 16.65
CA LEU A 82 10.66 -6.14 17.85
C LEU A 82 10.07 -6.91 19.03
N ALA A 83 8.98 -7.66 18.81
CA ALA A 83 8.35 -8.48 19.83
C ALA A 83 9.29 -9.61 20.30
N ASN A 84 9.88 -10.37 19.37
CA ASN A 84 10.81 -11.46 19.68
C ASN A 84 12.10 -10.96 20.38
N GLY A 85 12.53 -9.74 20.08
CA GLY A 85 13.65 -9.08 20.74
C GLY A 85 13.31 -8.40 22.08
N GLY A 86 12.06 -8.48 22.55
CA GLY A 86 11.59 -7.83 23.78
C GLY A 86 11.57 -6.29 23.73
N ARG A 87 11.58 -5.70 22.53
CA ARG A 87 11.63 -4.25 22.28
C ARG A 87 10.23 -3.63 22.32
N TRP A 88 9.52 -3.83 23.43
CA TRP A 88 8.09 -3.51 23.58
C TRP A 88 7.73 -2.03 23.38
N LEU A 89 8.61 -1.10 23.78
CA LEU A 89 8.38 0.34 23.58
C LEU A 89 8.47 0.76 22.12
N ASP A 90 9.38 0.15 21.36
CA ASP A 90 9.52 0.41 19.93
C ASP A 90 8.36 -0.24 19.17
N LEU A 91 7.97 -1.46 19.55
CA LEU A 91 6.78 -2.12 19.01
C LEU A 91 5.51 -1.27 19.18
N TRP A 92 5.31 -0.68 20.37
CA TRP A 92 4.18 0.21 20.63
C TRP A 92 4.14 1.42 19.70
N ARG A 93 5.30 2.01 19.39
CA ARG A 93 5.39 3.16 18.48
C ARG A 93 4.99 2.77 17.06
N GLU A 94 5.51 1.66 16.56
CA GLU A 94 5.19 1.17 15.22
C GLU A 94 3.73 0.74 15.09
N VAL A 95 3.20 -0.01 16.06
CA VAL A 95 1.79 -0.42 16.10
C VAL A 95 0.86 0.80 16.12
N ARG A 96 1.19 1.84 16.90
CA ARG A 96 0.40 3.09 16.92
C ARG A 96 0.45 3.83 15.58
N SER A 97 1.60 3.87 14.92
CA SER A 97 1.75 4.48 13.59
C SER A 97 0.92 3.74 12.54
N ALA A 98 1.00 2.41 12.53
CA ALA A 98 0.23 1.55 11.62
C ALA A 98 -1.28 1.71 11.86
N SER A 99 -1.74 1.64 13.12
CA SER A 99 -3.16 1.84 13.45
C SER A 99 -3.72 3.18 13.00
N ASN A 100 -2.95 4.26 13.11
CA ASN A 100 -3.39 5.57 12.61
C ASN A 100 -3.55 5.60 11.08
N THR A 101 -2.81 4.74 10.37
CA THR A 101 -2.85 4.64 8.90
C THR A 101 -4.00 3.75 8.42
N TYR A 102 -4.20 2.60 9.07
CA TYR A 102 -5.15 1.57 8.63
C TYR A 102 -6.50 1.59 9.38
N GLY A 103 -6.61 2.35 10.48
CA GLY A 103 -7.83 2.44 11.28
C GLY A 103 -8.02 1.31 12.30
N ASP A 104 -7.01 0.46 12.50
CA ASP A 104 -7.05 -0.66 13.44
C ASP A 104 -6.93 -0.24 14.91
N SER A 105 -7.34 -1.12 15.82
CA SER A 105 -7.15 -0.93 17.27
C SER A 105 -5.69 -1.11 17.66
N THR A 106 -5.00 -0.01 18.01
CA THR A 106 -3.62 -0.02 18.54
C THR A 106 -3.47 -0.96 19.73
N LEU A 107 -4.42 -0.90 20.67
CA LEU A 107 -4.39 -1.75 21.86
C LEU A 107 -4.61 -3.21 21.50
N GLY A 108 -5.55 -3.50 20.59
CA GLY A 108 -5.84 -4.86 20.16
C GLY A 108 -4.63 -5.52 19.51
N LEU A 109 -3.99 -4.82 18.56
CA LEU A 109 -2.81 -5.33 17.88
C LEU A 109 -1.62 -5.49 18.84
N TYR A 110 -1.42 -4.55 19.75
CA TYR A 110 -0.36 -4.65 20.75
C TYR A 110 -0.55 -5.82 21.73
N PHE A 111 -1.77 -6.05 22.22
CA PHE A 111 -2.08 -7.20 23.09
C PHE A 111 -1.92 -8.53 22.36
N GLN A 112 -2.19 -8.58 21.06
CA GLN A 112 -1.93 -9.78 20.26
C GLN A 112 -0.44 -10.14 20.28
N PHE A 113 0.46 -9.17 20.10
CA PHE A 113 1.90 -9.42 20.20
C PHE A 113 2.35 -9.83 21.60
N LEU A 114 1.81 -9.21 22.66
CA LEU A 114 2.07 -9.62 24.04
C LEU A 114 1.62 -11.06 24.31
N THR A 115 0.50 -11.49 23.73
CA THR A 115 -0.02 -12.86 23.94
C THR A 115 0.82 -13.91 23.21
N ILE A 116 1.41 -13.55 22.07
CA ILE A 116 2.21 -14.48 21.25
C ILE A 116 3.67 -14.58 21.72
N TYR A 117 4.26 -13.47 22.17
CA TYR A 117 5.70 -13.35 22.46
C TYR A 117 6.04 -13.05 23.92
N GLY A 118 5.05 -12.72 24.77
CA GLY A 118 5.22 -12.36 26.18
C GLY A 118 5.14 -13.51 27.15
#